data_AF-A0A534VCS4-F1
#
_entry.id   AF-A0A534VCS4-F1
#
_cell.length_a   1.000
_cell.length_b   1.000
_cell.length_c   1.000
_cell.angle_alpha   90.00
_cell.angle_beta   90.00
_cell.angle_gamma   90.00
#
_symmetry.space_group_name_H-M   'P 1'
#
loop_
_entity.id
_entity.type
_entity.pdbx_description
1 polymer ?
#
loop_
_entity_poly.entity_id
_entity_poly.type
_entity_poly.pdbx_seq_one_letter_code
_entity_poly.pdbx_strand_id
1 'polypeptide(L)'
;MATMITSECINCGACEPECPNTAIYQGGVEWQAPDGATHPPLSNDIFFIVPEKCTECVGFHDHEACAAVCPVDCCVPNPDIPEAHEVLLERARVLHPELTIADDAPSRFKKDGAPASTPQGNGHAAAAPAPATPAPAAPKAAPAPAPPKVAAPAPPTRGRVEKPAAPPPKARRAPTFSGELQIEYDQLVAELGAPRRRLHSPAALLPLGLLAAGQGFLGALSPAMKQRIDASVSDRRFFDPQLATAANIFLNIVLYPVACVVLAVAVRHVSLFTPVPHHWIVLGLAIAVGEAAWRLRESFFHAAPLAEVPLRGALYGPLLWPLGRLVVGVFGPRGAASTVSFDGFYAGRDHYDEKLERERRYGSVYRLEERDDAYILRVEFPRVLPPSSLADELGLPREMPDYDYELALRDGTFEVHGRVTDPRVRKLTAVAPAFPSEFTTRVALRQPVKGFRHRYRDKMLEVILPKATAA
;
A
#
# COMPACT_ATOMS: atom_id res chain seq x y z
N MET A 1 36.88 12.18 -0.36
CA MET A 1 36.53 11.31 0.75
C MET A 1 35.09 11.02 0.49
N ALA A 2 34.80 9.76 0.21
CA ALA A 2 33.42 9.31 0.21
C ALA A 2 33.25 8.56 1.52
N THR A 3 32.27 8.93 2.32
CA THR A 3 31.87 8.12 3.47
C THR A 3 31.53 6.72 2.98
N MET A 4 32.02 5.68 3.65
CA MET A 4 31.70 4.28 3.39
C MET A 4 30.90 3.71 4.57
N ILE A 5 30.10 2.69 4.28
CA ILE A 5 29.41 1.90 5.31
C ILE A 5 30.22 0.64 5.56
N THR A 6 30.61 0.42 6.82
CA THR A 6 31.36 -0.78 7.24
C THR A 6 30.46 -2.00 7.37
N SER A 7 31.06 -3.19 7.54
CA SER A 7 30.37 -4.46 7.78
C SER A 7 29.56 -4.50 9.07
N GLU A 8 29.65 -3.48 9.93
CA GLU A 8 28.88 -3.37 11.17
C GLU A 8 27.45 -2.85 10.93
N CYS A 9 27.10 -2.54 9.68
CA CYS A 9 25.77 -2.10 9.31
C CYS A 9 24.69 -3.12 9.67
N ILE A 10 23.68 -2.68 10.43
CA ILE A 10 22.51 -3.48 10.81
C ILE A 10 21.31 -3.31 9.86
N ASN A 11 21.50 -2.71 8.69
CA ASN A 11 20.45 -2.49 7.68
C ASN A 11 19.19 -1.77 8.19
N CYS A 12 19.33 -0.84 9.14
CA CYS A 12 18.19 -0.09 9.69
C CYS A 12 17.59 0.96 8.72
N GLY A 13 18.33 1.35 7.67
CA GLY A 13 17.88 2.32 6.65
C GLY A 13 17.77 3.76 7.13
N ALA A 14 18.26 4.09 8.33
CA ALA A 14 18.13 5.44 8.89
C ALA A 14 18.95 6.49 8.11
N CYS A 15 20.06 6.10 7.49
CA CYS A 15 20.97 7.00 6.78
C CYS A 15 20.50 7.37 5.37
N GLU A 16 19.71 6.53 4.71
CA GLU A 16 19.24 6.73 3.34
C GLU A 16 18.44 8.03 3.14
N PRO A 17 17.38 8.33 3.94
CA PRO A 17 16.59 9.54 3.75
C PRO A 17 17.35 10.84 4.11
N GLU A 18 18.41 10.73 4.89
CA GLU A 18 19.22 11.87 5.32
C GLU A 18 20.28 12.28 4.28
N CYS A 19 20.48 11.50 3.22
CA CYS A 19 21.49 11.79 2.21
C CYS A 19 20.97 12.81 1.16
N PRO A 20 21.52 14.03 1.08
CA PRO A 20 21.04 15.06 0.14
C PRO A 20 21.19 14.65 -1.33
N ASN A 21 22.23 13.89 -1.64
CA ASN A 21 22.55 13.48 -3.01
C ASN A 21 21.92 12.13 -3.39
N THR A 22 21.16 11.50 -2.48
CA THR A 22 20.64 10.13 -2.67
C THR A 22 21.75 9.14 -3.06
N ALA A 23 22.91 9.24 -2.38
CA ALA A 23 24.11 8.45 -2.67
C ALA A 23 24.11 7.07 -1.98
N ILE A 24 23.16 6.80 -1.10
CA ILE A 24 23.11 5.60 -0.27
C ILE A 24 22.09 4.64 -0.86
N TYR A 25 22.51 3.40 -1.08
CA TYR A 25 21.70 2.35 -1.67
C TYR A 25 21.70 1.14 -0.75
N GLN A 26 20.60 0.39 -0.75
CA GLN A 26 20.51 -0.87 -0.05
C GLN A 26 21.35 -1.94 -0.75
N GLY A 27 21.89 -2.88 0.03
CA GLY A 27 22.61 -4.03 -0.50
C GLY A 27 21.79 -4.79 -1.54
N GLY A 28 22.42 -5.10 -2.68
CA GLY A 28 21.81 -5.84 -3.80
C GLY A 28 21.01 -4.99 -4.78
N VAL A 29 20.86 -3.68 -4.52
CA VAL A 29 20.16 -2.75 -5.42
C VAL A 29 21.14 -2.15 -6.43
N GLU A 30 20.75 -2.17 -7.71
CA GLU A 30 21.49 -1.47 -8.75
C GLU A 30 21.43 0.04 -8.52
N TRP A 31 22.55 0.73 -8.68
CA TRP A 31 22.62 2.18 -8.48
C TRP A 31 22.76 2.88 -9.83
N GLN A 32 22.23 4.10 -9.91
CA GLN A 32 22.32 4.92 -11.11
C GLN A 32 23.45 5.92 -10.96
N ALA A 33 24.38 5.99 -11.90
CA ALA A 33 25.39 7.03 -11.95
C ALA A 33 24.77 8.40 -12.30
N PRO A 34 25.47 9.52 -12.04
CA PRO A 34 24.98 10.87 -12.37
C PRO A 34 24.68 11.07 -13.87
N ASP A 35 25.29 10.27 -14.75
CA ASP A 35 25.02 10.26 -16.20
C ASP A 35 23.78 9.44 -16.59
N GLY A 36 23.10 8.81 -15.62
CA GLY A 36 21.93 7.97 -15.82
C GLY A 36 22.23 6.50 -16.14
N ALA A 37 23.50 6.09 -16.20
CA ALA A 37 23.87 4.69 -16.40
C ALA A 37 23.53 3.86 -15.15
N THR A 38 23.06 2.62 -15.33
CA THR A 38 22.76 1.70 -14.22
C THR A 38 23.94 0.76 -14.00
N HIS A 39 24.38 0.65 -12.74
CA HIS A 39 25.54 -0.12 -12.33
C HIS A 39 25.15 -1.23 -11.32
N PRO A 40 25.89 -2.35 -11.30
CA PRO A 40 25.65 -3.40 -10.33
C PRO A 40 25.88 -2.90 -8.89
N PRO A 41 25.23 -3.52 -7.89
CA PRO A 41 25.38 -3.16 -6.48
C PRO A 41 26.85 -3.25 -6.03
N LEU A 42 27.31 -2.27 -5.23
CA LEU A 42 28.66 -2.31 -4.64
C LEU A 42 28.74 -3.31 -3.47
N SER A 43 27.62 -3.53 -2.78
CA SER A 43 27.47 -4.54 -1.73
C SER A 43 26.15 -5.27 -1.93
N ASN A 44 26.13 -6.57 -1.64
CA ASN A 44 24.92 -7.40 -1.73
C ASN A 44 24.22 -7.62 -0.38
N ASP A 45 24.90 -7.29 0.72
CA ASP A 45 24.49 -7.73 2.06
C ASP A 45 24.19 -6.56 3.01
N ILE A 46 24.81 -5.40 2.78
CA ILE A 46 24.65 -4.20 3.60
C ILE A 46 24.39 -2.97 2.73
N PHE A 47 23.85 -1.91 3.33
CA PHE A 47 23.81 -0.60 2.67
C PHE A 47 25.22 -0.17 2.24
N PHE A 48 25.31 0.49 1.09
CA PHE A 48 26.55 1.03 0.57
C PHE A 48 26.34 2.46 0.10
N ILE A 49 27.42 3.25 0.16
CA ILE A 49 27.44 4.63 -0.32
C ILE A 49 28.22 4.64 -1.62
N VAL A 50 27.63 5.19 -2.67
CA VAL A 50 28.27 5.35 -3.97
C VAL A 50 29.27 6.50 -3.89
N PRO A 51 30.58 6.24 -4.06
CA PRO A 51 31.60 7.28 -3.90
C PRO A 51 31.43 8.47 -4.85
N GLU A 52 31.00 8.19 -6.08
CA GLU A 52 30.81 9.20 -7.14
C GLU A 52 29.69 10.20 -6.82
N LYS A 53 28.77 9.83 -5.93
CA LYS A 53 27.67 10.69 -5.48
C LYS A 53 27.88 11.26 -4.09
N CYS A 54 28.82 10.73 -3.32
CA CYS A 54 29.06 11.21 -1.96
C CYS A 54 29.80 12.55 -2.01
N THR A 55 29.27 13.56 -1.33
CA THR A 55 29.94 14.87 -1.11
C THR A 55 30.34 15.09 0.34
N GLU A 56 30.22 14.06 1.19
CA GLU A 56 30.38 14.18 2.66
C GLU A 56 29.52 15.28 3.28
N CYS A 57 28.35 15.52 2.66
CA CYS A 57 27.45 16.61 3.00
C CYS A 57 28.03 18.03 2.83
N VAL A 58 29.21 18.19 2.21
CA VAL A 58 29.74 19.50 1.82
C VAL A 58 28.74 20.18 0.88
N GLY A 59 28.35 21.40 1.22
CA GLY A 59 27.31 22.17 0.53
C GLY A 59 25.93 22.10 1.20
N PHE A 60 25.72 21.18 2.16
CA PHE A 60 24.40 20.93 2.76
C PHE A 60 24.43 20.92 4.30
N HIS A 61 25.41 20.24 4.92
CA HIS A 61 25.52 20.09 6.38
C HIS A 61 26.97 20.26 6.87
N ASP A 62 27.12 20.68 8.13
CA ASP A 62 28.43 20.85 8.79
C ASP A 62 29.07 19.53 9.23
N HIS A 63 28.34 18.41 9.13
CA HIS A 63 28.81 17.07 9.45
C HIS A 63 28.07 16.04 8.58
N GLU A 64 28.59 14.82 8.54
CA GLU A 64 28.00 13.73 7.76
C GLU A 64 26.67 13.29 8.40
N ALA A 65 25.54 13.67 7.80
CA ALA A 65 24.21 13.36 8.31
C ALA A 65 23.97 11.84 8.46
N CYS A 66 24.51 11.05 7.52
CA CYS A 66 24.46 9.60 7.59
C CYS A 66 25.20 9.01 8.80
N ALA A 67 26.30 9.63 9.24
CA ALA A 67 27.04 9.23 10.43
C ALA A 67 26.29 9.64 11.70
N ALA A 68 25.70 10.84 11.73
CA ALA A 68 24.95 11.33 12.89
C ALA A 68 23.70 10.51 13.23
N VAL A 69 23.04 9.93 12.22
CA VAL A 69 21.82 9.12 12.41
C VAL A 69 22.10 7.62 12.56
N CYS A 70 23.36 7.18 12.37
CA CYS A 70 23.69 5.76 12.39
C CYS A 70 23.67 5.22 13.83
N PRO A 71 22.81 4.24 14.18
CA PRO A 71 22.72 3.74 15.55
C PRO A 71 23.96 2.95 16.00
N VAL A 72 24.76 2.47 15.04
CA VAL A 72 25.93 1.61 15.24
C VAL A 72 27.22 2.27 14.74
N ASP A 73 27.19 3.56 14.38
CA ASP A 73 28.34 4.35 13.97
C ASP A 73 29.17 3.75 12.79
N CYS A 74 28.51 3.01 11.89
CA CYS A 74 29.17 2.30 10.79
C CYS A 74 29.41 3.16 9.53
N CYS A 75 28.96 4.42 9.50
CA CYS A 75 29.20 5.35 8.38
C CYS A 75 30.48 6.14 8.66
N VAL A 76 31.59 5.74 8.06
CA VAL A 76 32.92 6.29 8.34
C VAL A 76 33.56 6.86 7.07
N PRO A 77 34.36 7.94 7.15
CA PRO A 77 35.12 8.43 6.00
C PRO A 77 36.01 7.32 5.43
N ASN A 78 35.96 7.07 4.13
CA ASN A 78 36.79 6.05 3.51
C ASN A 78 38.25 6.52 3.42
N PRO A 79 39.21 5.84 4.09
CA PRO A 79 40.63 6.21 4.04
C PRO A 79 41.26 6.00 2.66
N ASP A 80 40.69 5.13 1.82
CA ASP A 80 41.25 4.77 0.51
C ASP A 80 40.90 5.79 -0.59
N ILE A 81 39.96 6.72 -0.34
CA ILE A 81 39.49 7.70 -1.32
C ILE A 81 39.54 9.14 -0.75
N PRO A 82 40.71 9.69 -0.41
CA PRO A 82 40.80 11.08 0.06
C PRO A 82 40.48 12.10 -1.04
N GLU A 83 39.61 13.07 -0.77
CA GLU A 83 39.28 14.16 -1.69
C GLU A 83 39.18 15.46 -0.91
N ALA A 84 39.55 16.57 -1.55
CA ALA A 84 39.56 17.88 -0.96
C ALA A 84 38.16 18.53 -0.96
N HIS A 85 37.96 19.48 -0.06
CA HIS A 85 36.73 20.28 0.06
C HIS A 85 36.23 20.82 -1.28
N GLU A 86 37.14 21.37 -2.09
CA GLU A 86 36.82 22.01 -3.38
C GLU A 86 36.24 21.01 -4.38
N VAL A 87 36.72 19.77 -4.36
CA VAL A 87 36.24 18.69 -5.25
C VAL A 87 34.83 18.26 -4.85
N LEU A 88 34.57 18.16 -3.54
CA LEU A 88 33.27 17.77 -3.00
C LEU A 88 32.22 18.86 -3.24
N LEU A 89 32.60 20.13 -3.09
CA LEU A 89 31.73 21.28 -3.34
C LEU A 89 31.35 21.38 -4.83
N GLU A 90 32.31 21.18 -5.73
CA GLU A 90 32.02 21.17 -7.17
C GLU A 90 31.13 19.99 -7.57
N ARG A 91 31.38 18.80 -7.01
CA ARG A 91 30.49 17.64 -7.19
C ARG A 91 29.05 17.95 -6.73
N ALA A 92 28.88 18.62 -5.60
CA ALA A 92 27.56 19.01 -5.10
C ALA A 92 26.82 19.92 -6.11
N ARG A 93 27.53 20.87 -6.73
CA ARG A 93 26.96 21.76 -7.77
C ARG A 93 26.57 21.00 -9.04
N VAL A 94 27.37 20.01 -9.44
CA VAL A 94 27.08 19.18 -10.61
C VAL A 94 25.86 18.28 -10.37
N LEU A 95 25.72 17.73 -9.16
CA LEU A 95 24.59 16.87 -8.79
C LEU A 95 23.28 17.64 -8.61
N HIS A 96 23.36 18.92 -8.21
CA HIS A 96 22.21 19.78 -7.95
C HIS A 96 22.27 21.09 -8.75
N PRO A 97 22.15 21.05 -10.09
CA PRO A 97 22.22 22.25 -10.94
C PRO A 97 21.07 23.24 -10.67
N GLU A 98 19.99 22.79 -10.05
CA GLU A 98 18.85 23.61 -9.61
C GLU A 98 19.12 24.42 -8.33
N LEU A 99 20.14 24.06 -7.55
CA LEU A 99 20.48 24.71 -6.28
C LEU A 99 21.68 25.65 -6.46
N THR A 100 21.58 26.87 -5.94
CA THR A 100 22.70 27.81 -5.90
C THR A 100 23.55 27.57 -4.64
N ILE A 101 24.58 26.71 -4.75
CA ILE A 101 25.49 26.38 -3.64
C ILE A 101 26.68 27.35 -3.63
N ALA A 102 26.69 28.27 -2.67
CA ALA A 102 27.75 29.28 -2.51
C ALA A 102 29.08 28.69 -2.00
N ASP A 103 30.19 29.40 -2.21
CA ASP A 103 31.53 28.96 -1.76
C ASP A 103 31.65 28.87 -0.22
N ASP A 104 30.84 29.66 0.49
CA ASP A 104 30.76 29.70 1.95
C ASP A 104 29.83 28.63 2.55
N ALA A 105 29.24 27.74 1.75
CA ALA A 105 28.28 26.72 2.20
C ALA A 105 28.78 25.81 3.36
N PRO A 106 27.85 25.24 4.15
CA PRO A 106 28.12 24.32 5.26
C PRO A 106 29.06 23.18 4.88
N SER A 107 30.01 22.86 5.77
CA SER A 107 31.05 21.88 5.49
C SER A 107 31.76 21.39 6.74
N ARG A 108 31.96 20.06 6.84
CA ARG A 108 32.77 19.43 7.90
C ARG A 108 34.21 19.91 7.98
N PHE A 109 34.73 20.53 6.92
CA PHE A 109 36.09 21.06 6.88
C PHE A 109 36.17 22.48 7.46
N LYS A 110 35.04 23.17 7.64
CA LYS A 110 34.95 24.50 8.24
C LYS A 110 34.70 24.34 9.73
N LYS A 111 35.76 24.50 10.52
CA LYS A 111 35.71 24.45 11.98
C LYS A 111 35.28 25.81 12.52
N ASP A 112 33.98 26.07 12.63
CA ASP A 112 33.52 27.23 13.39
C ASP A 112 33.90 27.06 14.86
N GLY A 113 34.55 28.07 15.43
CA GLY A 113 35.23 28.06 16.73
C GLY A 113 34.33 27.91 17.96
N ALA A 114 33.70 26.75 18.14
CA ALA A 114 33.15 26.27 19.41
C ALA A 114 33.94 25.02 19.86
N PRO A 115 34.19 24.83 21.17
CA PRO A 115 35.08 23.79 21.65
C PRO A 115 34.55 22.42 21.21
N ALA A 116 35.46 21.54 20.81
CA ALA A 116 35.15 20.17 20.40
C ALA A 116 34.23 19.53 21.45
N SER A 117 32.92 19.49 21.17
CA SER A 117 32.03 18.58 21.86
C SER A 117 32.50 17.21 21.44
N THR A 118 33.07 16.51 22.41
CA THR A 118 33.33 15.08 22.35
C THR A 118 32.16 14.40 21.65
N PRO A 119 32.38 13.50 20.67
CA PRO A 119 31.28 12.69 20.19
C PRO A 119 30.74 11.96 21.42
N GLN A 120 29.52 12.32 21.84
CA GLN A 120 28.74 11.48 22.72
C GLN A 120 28.35 10.28 21.87
N GLY A 121 29.30 9.34 21.73
CA GLY A 121 29.02 8.02 21.22
C GLY A 121 27.93 7.40 22.09
N ASN A 122 27.07 6.63 21.46
CA ASN A 122 26.03 5.87 22.13
C ASN A 122 26.67 4.77 22.97
N GLY A 123 27.26 5.11 24.13
CA GLY A 123 27.47 4.30 25.34
C GLY A 123 28.03 2.88 25.25
N HIS A 124 28.46 2.36 24.10
CA HIS A 124 28.88 0.98 23.95
C HIS A 124 30.40 0.91 23.80
N ALA A 125 31.07 0.60 24.90
CA ALA A 125 32.49 0.26 24.89
C ALA A 125 32.68 -1.05 24.09
N ALA A 126 33.47 -0.99 23.02
CA ALA A 126 33.82 -2.13 22.18
C ALA A 126 34.64 -3.16 23.00
N ALA A 127 34.12 -4.38 23.13
CA ALA A 127 34.87 -5.54 23.57
C ALA A 127 35.33 -6.35 22.34
N ALA A 128 36.62 -6.65 22.27
CA ALA A 128 37.26 -7.37 21.16
C ALA A 128 36.74 -8.83 21.02
N PRO A 129 36.69 -9.40 19.80
CA PRO A 129 36.18 -10.75 19.58
C PRO A 129 37.21 -11.84 19.89
N ALA A 130 36.74 -12.93 20.51
CA ALA A 130 37.50 -14.18 20.72
C ALA A 130 37.24 -15.18 19.58
N PRO A 131 38.20 -16.07 19.23
CA PRO A 131 38.14 -16.90 18.03
C PRO A 131 37.27 -18.17 18.17
N ALA A 132 36.75 -18.62 17.02
CA ALA A 132 35.81 -19.73 16.85
C ALA A 132 36.42 -21.14 17.03
N THR A 133 35.59 -22.08 17.51
CA THR A 133 35.87 -23.53 17.55
C THR A 133 34.99 -24.30 16.56
N PRO A 134 35.52 -25.36 15.89
CA PRO A 134 34.82 -26.06 14.80
C PRO A 134 33.90 -27.21 15.24
N ALA A 135 32.97 -27.56 14.34
CA ALA A 135 31.83 -28.47 14.51
C ALA A 135 32.18 -29.98 14.60
N PRO A 136 31.34 -30.83 15.25
CA PRO A 136 31.43 -32.28 15.16
C PRO A 136 30.41 -32.94 14.21
N ALA A 137 30.82 -34.11 13.71
CA ALA A 137 30.28 -34.87 12.57
C ALA A 137 29.05 -35.76 12.85
N ALA A 138 28.37 -36.15 11.75
CA ALA A 138 27.16 -36.97 11.70
C ALA A 138 27.38 -38.48 11.99
N PRO A 139 26.40 -39.19 12.57
CA PRO A 139 26.46 -40.64 12.76
C PRO A 139 25.78 -41.47 11.64
N LYS A 140 26.33 -42.69 11.47
CA LYS A 140 26.07 -43.72 10.46
C LYS A 140 24.76 -44.51 10.65
N ALA A 141 24.27 -45.06 9.54
CA ALA A 141 23.12 -45.97 9.42
C ALA A 141 23.46 -47.47 9.61
N ALA A 142 22.45 -48.25 10.05
CA ALA A 142 22.27 -49.71 9.83
C ALA A 142 20.90 -50.15 10.42
N PRO A 143 20.36 -51.36 10.16
CA PRO A 143 20.34 -52.19 8.95
C PRO A 143 18.90 -52.66 8.55
N ALA A 144 18.74 -53.24 7.37
CA ALA A 144 17.49 -53.83 6.87
C ALA A 144 17.39 -55.36 7.15
N PRO A 145 16.17 -55.93 7.25
CA PRO A 145 15.92 -57.34 6.95
C PRO A 145 14.96 -57.56 5.77
N ALA A 146 15.11 -58.73 5.14
CA ALA A 146 14.60 -59.15 3.82
C ALA A 146 13.16 -59.75 3.83
N PRO A 147 12.48 -59.86 2.65
CA PRO A 147 11.07 -60.26 2.49
C PRO A 147 10.93 -61.79 2.24
N PRO A 148 9.74 -62.43 2.37
CA PRO A 148 8.72 -62.53 1.27
C PRO A 148 7.26 -62.73 1.82
N LYS A 149 6.14 -62.85 1.09
CA LYS A 149 5.79 -63.55 -0.17
C LYS A 149 4.57 -62.90 -0.83
N VAL A 150 4.53 -63.02 -2.16
CA VAL A 150 3.46 -62.59 -3.05
C VAL A 150 2.37 -63.66 -3.17
N ALA A 151 1.10 -63.24 -3.19
CA ALA A 151 0.01 -63.95 -3.84
C ALA A 151 -0.71 -62.98 -4.80
N ALA A 152 -0.99 -63.44 -6.02
CA ALA A 152 -1.70 -62.72 -7.08
C ALA A 152 -3.04 -63.43 -7.38
N PRO A 153 -3.89 -62.92 -8.29
CA PRO A 153 -4.74 -61.72 -8.15
C PRO A 153 -6.23 -62.08 -8.33
N ALA A 154 -7.16 -61.14 -8.07
CA ALA A 154 -8.56 -61.25 -8.48
C ALA A 154 -9.01 -59.98 -9.25
N PRO A 155 -9.97 -60.07 -10.20
CA PRO A 155 -10.29 -59.02 -11.18
C PRO A 155 -11.18 -57.90 -10.59
N PRO A 156 -11.32 -56.76 -11.30
CA PRO A 156 -11.76 -55.51 -10.70
C PRO A 156 -13.28 -55.39 -10.64
N THR A 157 -13.81 -55.15 -9.45
CA THR A 157 -15.16 -54.60 -9.27
C THR A 157 -15.07 -53.08 -9.22
N ARG A 158 -15.78 -52.43 -10.15
CA ARG A 158 -16.02 -50.98 -10.14
C ARG A 158 -16.75 -50.59 -8.86
N GLY A 159 -16.05 -49.98 -7.92
CA GLY A 159 -16.60 -49.36 -6.72
C GLY A 159 -15.97 -47.98 -6.54
N ARG A 160 -16.79 -46.93 -6.60
CA ARG A 160 -16.40 -45.54 -6.38
C ARG A 160 -15.88 -45.40 -4.95
N VAL A 161 -14.59 -45.14 -4.78
CA VAL A 161 -14.03 -44.76 -3.47
C VAL A 161 -14.20 -43.25 -3.33
N GLU A 162 -15.16 -42.82 -2.51
CA GLU A 162 -15.16 -41.48 -1.97
C GLU A 162 -13.93 -41.32 -1.07
N LYS A 163 -13.06 -40.38 -1.44
CA LYS A 163 -11.90 -39.98 -0.66
C LYS A 163 -12.40 -39.49 0.71
N PRO A 164 -11.87 -39.95 1.85
CA PRO A 164 -12.24 -39.39 3.14
C PRO A 164 -11.87 -37.91 3.11
N ALA A 165 -12.88 -37.03 3.18
CA ALA A 165 -12.63 -35.61 3.38
C ALA A 165 -11.85 -35.46 4.69
N ALA A 166 -10.73 -34.75 4.62
CA ALA A 166 -9.99 -34.37 5.81
C ALA A 166 -10.95 -33.66 6.78
N PRO A 167 -10.90 -33.96 8.10
CA PRO A 167 -11.74 -33.25 9.05
C PRO A 167 -11.45 -31.74 8.93
N PRO A 168 -12.49 -30.88 8.95
CA PRO A 168 -12.28 -29.44 8.88
C PRO A 168 -11.34 -29.03 10.02
N PRO A 169 -10.40 -28.10 9.76
CA PRO A 169 -9.54 -27.58 10.82
C PRO A 169 -10.43 -27.07 11.94
N LYS A 170 -10.15 -27.50 13.18
CA LYS A 170 -10.88 -27.02 14.37
C LYS A 170 -10.82 -25.50 14.34
N ALA A 171 -11.97 -24.85 14.16
CA ALA A 171 -12.07 -23.41 14.21
C ALA A 171 -11.49 -22.94 15.55
N ARG A 172 -10.37 -22.20 15.50
CA ARG A 172 -9.84 -21.52 16.68
C ARG A 172 -10.97 -20.65 17.24
N ARG A 173 -11.25 -20.77 18.53
CA ARG A 173 -12.17 -19.86 19.23
C ARG A 173 -11.65 -18.44 19.01
N ALA A 174 -12.47 -17.58 18.39
CA ALA A 174 -12.12 -16.19 18.21
C ALA A 174 -11.87 -15.55 19.60
N PRO A 175 -10.78 -14.79 19.78
CA PRO A 175 -10.59 -14.01 20.98
C PRO A 175 -11.77 -13.05 21.13
N THR A 176 -12.33 -12.97 22.34
CA THR A 176 -13.43 -12.08 22.67
C THR A 176 -12.84 -10.83 23.30
N PHE A 177 -12.97 -9.69 22.63
CA PHE A 177 -12.41 -8.44 23.12
C PHE A 177 -13.43 -7.68 23.99
N SER A 178 -12.94 -6.87 24.93
CA SER A 178 -13.80 -6.13 25.85
C SER A 178 -14.69 -5.12 25.09
N GLY A 179 -16.01 -5.27 25.20
CA GLY A 179 -16.98 -4.38 24.54
C GLY A 179 -17.35 -4.76 23.09
N GLU A 180 -16.87 -5.90 22.61
CA GLU A 180 -17.13 -6.39 21.26
C GLU A 180 -18.56 -6.95 21.11
N LEU A 181 -19.27 -6.50 20.07
CA LEU A 181 -20.62 -6.99 19.77
C LEU A 181 -20.58 -8.45 19.33
N GLN A 182 -21.30 -9.31 20.07
CA GLN A 182 -21.44 -10.74 19.78
C GLN A 182 -22.45 -11.06 18.65
N ILE A 183 -23.12 -10.04 18.09
CA ILE A 183 -24.26 -10.16 17.14
C ILE A 183 -23.86 -9.61 15.75
N GLU A 184 -24.54 -10.05 14.69
CA GLU A 184 -24.35 -9.59 13.30
C GLU A 184 -24.39 -8.06 13.19
N TYR A 185 -23.21 -7.43 13.12
CA TYR A 185 -23.00 -6.04 12.70
C TYR A 185 -23.83 -5.65 11.47
N ASP A 186 -24.09 -6.59 10.56
CA ASP A 186 -24.90 -6.37 9.36
C ASP A 186 -26.35 -6.00 9.71
N GLN A 187 -26.90 -6.54 10.81
CA GLN A 187 -28.20 -6.14 11.34
C GLN A 187 -28.16 -4.76 12.00
N LEU A 188 -27.06 -4.37 12.65
CA LEU A 188 -26.89 -3.02 13.21
C LEU A 188 -26.71 -1.95 12.13
N VAL A 189 -25.94 -2.26 11.07
CA VAL A 189 -25.86 -1.43 9.87
C VAL A 189 -27.22 -1.34 9.18
N ALA A 190 -28.03 -2.41 9.22
CA ALA A 190 -29.41 -2.39 8.71
C ALA A 190 -30.39 -1.61 9.62
N GLU A 191 -30.24 -1.68 10.95
CA GLU A 191 -31.05 -0.95 11.95
C GLU A 191 -30.77 0.55 11.97
N LEU A 192 -29.53 0.96 11.65
CA LEU A 192 -29.18 2.36 11.37
C LEU A 192 -29.96 2.91 10.15
N GLY A 193 -30.63 2.04 9.40
CA GLY A 193 -31.50 2.40 8.30
C GLY A 193 -30.69 2.78 7.05
N ALA A 194 -31.33 2.67 5.89
CA ALA A 194 -30.78 3.22 4.66
C ALA A 194 -30.45 4.71 4.87
N PRO A 195 -29.36 5.26 4.28
CA PRO A 195 -28.93 6.64 4.46
C PRO A 195 -30.14 7.58 4.29
N ARG A 196 -30.66 8.05 5.42
CA ARG A 196 -31.72 9.05 5.44
C ARG A 196 -30.99 10.38 5.46
N ARG A 197 -30.73 10.91 4.26
CA ARG A 197 -30.70 12.37 4.13
C ARG A 197 -31.98 12.87 4.78
N ARG A 198 -31.87 13.66 5.85
CA ARG A 198 -32.84 14.72 6.04
C ARG A 198 -32.64 15.65 4.86
N LEU A 199 -33.34 15.34 3.77
CA LEU A 199 -33.49 16.19 2.61
C LEU A 199 -34.13 17.49 3.10
N HIS A 200 -33.31 18.45 3.49
CA HIS A 200 -33.79 19.73 3.99
C HIS A 200 -34.55 20.53 2.91
N SER A 201 -34.54 20.12 1.63
CA SER A 201 -35.41 20.68 0.60
C SER A 201 -35.65 19.74 -0.60
N PRO A 202 -36.83 19.82 -1.27
CA PRO A 202 -37.10 19.13 -2.53
C PRO A 202 -36.18 19.58 -3.68
N ALA A 203 -35.55 20.75 -3.58
CA ALA A 203 -34.57 21.25 -4.56
C ALA A 203 -33.27 20.41 -4.58
N ALA A 204 -32.94 19.70 -3.49
CA ALA A 204 -31.75 18.84 -3.41
C ALA A 204 -31.92 17.47 -4.10
N LEU A 205 -33.14 17.09 -4.51
CA LEU A 205 -33.42 15.84 -5.25
C LEU A 205 -33.11 15.94 -6.75
N LEU A 206 -33.25 17.14 -7.31
CA LEU A 206 -33.06 17.40 -8.74
C LEU A 206 -31.62 17.11 -9.22
N PRO A 207 -30.54 17.56 -8.54
CA PRO A 207 -29.17 17.21 -8.93
C PRO A 207 -28.84 15.72 -8.73
N LEU A 208 -29.45 15.06 -7.74
CA LEU A 208 -29.27 13.62 -7.51
C LEU A 208 -29.99 12.77 -8.58
N GLY A 209 -31.19 13.17 -8.99
CA GLY A 209 -31.92 12.52 -10.09
C GLY A 209 -31.20 12.68 -11.43
N LEU A 210 -30.64 13.86 -11.71
CA LEU A 210 -29.77 14.09 -12.88
C LEU A 210 -28.51 13.20 -12.84
N LEU A 211 -27.91 13.02 -11.66
CA LEU A 211 -26.74 12.17 -11.50
C LEU A 211 -27.07 10.69 -11.75
N ALA A 212 -28.20 10.21 -11.21
CA ALA A 212 -28.70 8.85 -11.47
C ALA A 212 -28.98 8.62 -12.97
N ALA A 213 -29.64 9.58 -13.63
CA ALA A 213 -29.89 9.51 -15.07
C ALA A 213 -28.60 9.58 -15.91
N GLY A 214 -27.59 10.31 -15.44
CA GLY A 214 -26.30 10.51 -16.10
C GLY A 214 -25.27 9.39 -15.87
N GLN A 215 -25.60 8.32 -15.12
CA GLN A 215 -24.66 7.24 -14.79
C GLN A 215 -24.03 6.60 -16.04
N GLY A 216 -24.79 6.47 -17.13
CA GLY A 216 -24.29 5.95 -18.39
C GLY A 216 -23.13 6.76 -18.96
N PHE A 217 -23.10 8.09 -18.80
CA PHE A 217 -21.96 8.92 -19.23
C PHE A 217 -20.83 8.91 -18.20
N LEU A 218 -21.16 8.94 -16.90
CA LEU A 218 -20.15 8.89 -15.84
C LEU A 218 -19.39 7.57 -15.80
N GLY A 219 -19.99 6.47 -16.28
CA GLY A 219 -19.32 5.18 -16.43
C GLY A 219 -18.16 5.16 -17.42
N ALA A 220 -18.06 6.16 -18.31
CA ALA A 220 -16.92 6.35 -19.20
C ALA A 220 -15.65 6.82 -18.48
N LEU A 221 -15.77 7.37 -17.27
CA LEU A 221 -14.66 7.98 -16.54
C LEU A 221 -13.65 6.93 -16.05
N SER A 222 -12.44 7.40 -15.71
CA SER A 222 -11.37 6.55 -15.17
C SER A 222 -11.76 5.90 -13.82
N PRO A 223 -11.13 4.77 -13.43
CA PRO A 223 -11.41 4.13 -12.15
C PRO A 223 -11.28 5.08 -10.96
N ALA A 224 -10.19 5.86 -10.92
CA ALA A 224 -9.95 6.84 -9.86
C ALA A 224 -11.02 7.93 -9.79
N MET A 225 -11.52 8.42 -10.93
CA MET A 225 -12.57 9.43 -10.95
C MET A 225 -13.91 8.86 -10.50
N LYS A 226 -14.28 7.65 -10.94
CA LYS A 226 -15.50 6.96 -10.49
C LYS A 226 -15.48 6.71 -8.99
N GLN A 227 -14.35 6.30 -8.44
CA GLN A 227 -14.17 6.15 -6.99
C GLN A 227 -14.32 7.48 -6.24
N ARG A 228 -13.81 8.59 -6.78
CA ARG A 228 -14.00 9.93 -6.20
C ARG A 228 -15.47 10.35 -6.21
N ILE A 229 -16.20 10.09 -7.29
CA ILE A 229 -17.64 10.40 -7.40
C ILE A 229 -18.43 9.53 -6.41
N ASP A 230 -18.14 8.23 -6.34
CA ASP A 230 -18.75 7.31 -5.39
C ASP A 230 -18.53 7.77 -3.94
N ALA A 231 -17.30 8.15 -3.60
CA ALA A 231 -16.99 8.73 -2.29
C ALA A 231 -17.78 10.03 -2.02
N SER A 232 -17.90 10.93 -3.00
CA SER A 232 -18.66 12.18 -2.86
C SER A 232 -20.17 11.98 -2.70
N VAL A 233 -20.75 11.02 -3.42
CA VAL A 233 -22.19 10.75 -3.42
C VAL A 233 -22.59 9.88 -2.22
N SER A 234 -21.78 8.89 -1.86
CA SER A 234 -21.97 7.95 -0.74
C SER A 234 -23.35 7.25 -0.67
N ASP A 235 -24.09 7.22 -1.78
CA ASP A 235 -25.40 6.55 -1.89
C ASP A 235 -25.51 5.82 -3.23
N ARG A 236 -25.51 4.49 -3.16
CA ARG A 236 -25.53 3.60 -4.33
C ARG A 236 -26.79 3.72 -5.18
N ARG A 237 -27.88 4.28 -4.64
CA ARG A 237 -29.09 4.55 -5.42
C ARG A 237 -28.87 5.61 -6.49
N PHE A 238 -27.94 6.54 -6.26
CA PHE A 238 -27.67 7.65 -7.16
C PHE A 238 -26.38 7.45 -7.95
N PHE A 239 -25.37 6.78 -7.40
CA PHE A 239 -24.14 6.42 -8.13
C PHE A 239 -23.61 5.06 -7.69
N ASP A 240 -23.50 4.13 -8.64
CA ASP A 240 -22.79 2.87 -8.45
C ASP A 240 -21.74 2.70 -9.56
N PRO A 241 -20.43 2.54 -9.23
CA PRO A 241 -19.38 2.41 -10.23
C PRO A 241 -19.56 1.23 -11.21
N GLN A 242 -20.12 0.11 -10.74
CA GLN A 242 -20.37 -1.09 -11.56
C GLN A 242 -21.55 -0.83 -12.50
N LEU A 243 -22.67 -0.33 -11.96
CA LEU A 243 -23.85 -0.06 -12.75
C LEU A 243 -23.61 1.05 -13.78
N ALA A 244 -22.88 2.10 -13.41
CA ALA A 244 -22.48 3.17 -14.32
C ALA A 244 -21.60 2.62 -15.46
N THR A 245 -20.62 1.78 -15.14
CA THR A 245 -19.75 1.16 -16.16
C THR A 245 -20.54 0.24 -17.09
N ALA A 246 -21.45 -0.58 -16.56
CA ALA A 246 -22.31 -1.44 -17.36
C ALA A 246 -23.24 -0.62 -18.27
N ALA A 247 -23.91 0.39 -17.71
CA ALA A 247 -24.77 1.31 -18.46
C ALA A 247 -23.99 2.03 -19.58
N ASN A 248 -22.73 2.41 -19.34
CA ASN A 248 -21.86 2.99 -20.34
C ASN A 248 -21.51 2.02 -21.48
N ILE A 249 -21.23 0.76 -21.16
CA ILE A 249 -20.97 -0.28 -22.18
C ILE A 249 -22.20 -0.45 -23.07
N PHE A 250 -23.41 -0.51 -22.50
CA PHE A 250 -24.65 -0.54 -23.28
C PHE A 250 -24.87 0.72 -24.10
N LEU A 251 -24.58 1.91 -23.54
CA LEU A 251 -24.67 3.17 -24.26
C LEU A 251 -23.72 3.22 -25.46
N ASN A 252 -22.53 2.63 -25.34
CA ASN A 252 -21.53 2.58 -26.41
C ASN A 252 -21.97 1.75 -27.62
N ILE A 253 -22.87 0.78 -27.44
CA ILE A 253 -23.49 0.03 -28.55
C ILE A 253 -24.29 0.97 -29.47
N VAL A 254 -24.78 2.09 -28.97
CA VAL A 254 -25.49 3.12 -29.76
C VAL A 254 -24.55 4.27 -30.13
N LEU A 255 -23.76 4.75 -29.17
CA LEU A 255 -22.96 5.96 -29.31
C LEU A 255 -21.86 5.82 -30.36
N TYR A 256 -21.18 4.66 -30.44
CA TYR A 256 -20.12 4.46 -31.44
C TYR A 256 -20.64 4.30 -32.88
N PRO A 257 -21.69 3.51 -33.17
CA PRO A 257 -22.31 3.51 -34.49
C PRO A 257 -22.76 4.89 -34.94
N VAL A 258 -23.43 5.66 -34.06
CA VAL A 258 -23.86 7.03 -34.38
C VAL A 258 -22.65 7.92 -34.68
N ALA A 259 -21.60 7.89 -33.84
CA ALA A 259 -20.39 8.68 -34.06
C ALA A 259 -19.69 8.32 -35.38
N CYS A 260 -19.59 7.04 -35.73
CA CYS A 260 -19.01 6.58 -36.99
C CYS A 260 -19.83 7.05 -38.20
N VAL A 261 -21.17 7.00 -38.12
CA VAL A 261 -22.05 7.50 -39.20
C VAL A 261 -21.93 9.02 -39.32
N VAL A 262 -21.95 9.77 -38.22
CA VAL A 262 -21.79 11.23 -38.22
C VAL A 262 -20.44 11.62 -38.84
N LEU A 263 -19.36 10.92 -38.48
CA LEU A 263 -18.04 11.13 -39.06
C LEU A 263 -18.03 10.85 -40.57
N ALA A 264 -18.71 9.77 -41.00
CA ALA A 264 -18.83 9.43 -42.42
C ALA A 264 -19.60 10.49 -43.22
N VAL A 265 -20.68 11.02 -42.66
CA VAL A 265 -21.46 12.10 -43.29
C VAL A 265 -20.63 13.39 -43.35
N ALA A 266 -19.96 13.75 -42.25
CA ALA A 266 -19.23 15.00 -42.14
C ALA A 266 -17.95 15.03 -42.98
N VAL A 267 -17.19 13.93 -43.04
CA VAL A 267 -15.86 13.87 -43.68
C VAL A 267 -15.93 13.28 -45.09
N ARG A 268 -16.80 12.30 -45.32
CA ARG A 268 -16.89 11.58 -46.60
C ARG A 268 -18.13 11.94 -47.41
N HIS A 269 -18.95 12.90 -46.94
CA HIS A 269 -20.18 13.36 -47.58
C HIS A 269 -21.12 12.22 -47.98
N VAL A 270 -21.19 11.17 -47.15
CA VAL A 270 -22.05 10.02 -47.40
C VAL A 270 -23.51 10.40 -47.17
N SER A 271 -24.39 10.09 -48.12
CA SER A 271 -25.83 10.29 -47.97
C SER A 271 -26.43 9.25 -47.01
N LEU A 272 -27.14 9.73 -45.98
CA LEU A 272 -27.75 8.90 -44.92
C LEU A 272 -28.74 7.84 -45.41
N PHE A 273 -29.40 8.08 -46.55
CA PHE A 273 -30.43 7.20 -47.11
C PHE A 273 -29.92 6.24 -48.20
N THR A 274 -28.60 6.06 -48.29
CA THR A 274 -27.98 5.09 -49.19
C THR A 274 -27.65 3.80 -48.44
N PRO A 275 -27.35 2.69 -49.11
CA PRO A 275 -26.84 1.51 -48.44
C PRO A 275 -25.39 1.66 -48.00
N VAL A 276 -24.72 2.82 -48.05
CA VAL A 276 -23.30 2.96 -47.62
C VAL A 276 -23.11 3.04 -46.08
N PRO A 277 -24.00 3.67 -45.28
CA PRO A 277 -23.82 3.83 -43.83
C PRO A 277 -23.80 2.52 -43.02
N HIS A 278 -24.31 1.41 -43.53
CA HIS A 278 -24.32 0.13 -42.79
C HIS A 278 -22.92 -0.35 -42.41
N HIS A 279 -21.91 -0.17 -43.28
CA HIS A 279 -20.52 -0.51 -42.95
C HIS A 279 -19.98 0.34 -41.79
N TRP A 280 -20.40 1.60 -41.68
CA TRP A 280 -20.01 2.48 -40.57
C TRP A 280 -20.71 2.13 -39.27
N ILE A 281 -21.96 1.63 -39.34
CA ILE A 281 -22.68 1.07 -38.19
C ILE A 281 -21.96 -0.18 -37.68
N VAL A 282 -21.59 -1.11 -38.59
CA VAL A 282 -20.84 -2.33 -38.25
C VAL A 282 -19.48 -1.98 -37.65
N LEU A 283 -18.78 -0.99 -38.21
CA LEU A 283 -17.52 -0.50 -37.66
C LEU A 283 -17.70 0.05 -36.24
N GLY A 284 -18.71 0.89 -36.00
CA GLY A 284 -19.00 1.42 -34.67
C GLY A 284 -19.36 0.33 -33.67
N LEU A 285 -20.09 -0.70 -34.10
CA LEU A 285 -20.41 -1.85 -33.25
C LEU A 285 -19.16 -2.69 -32.92
N ALA A 286 -18.28 -2.89 -33.90
CA ALA A 286 -17.01 -3.57 -33.69
C ALA A 286 -16.11 -2.82 -32.70
N ILE A 287 -16.06 -1.48 -32.79
CA ILE A 287 -15.35 -0.64 -31.81
C ILE A 287 -15.98 -0.78 -30.42
N ALA A 288 -17.31 -0.76 -30.31
CA ALA A 288 -18.01 -0.94 -29.03
C ALA A 288 -17.69 -2.27 -28.36
N VAL A 289 -17.75 -3.37 -29.13
CA VAL A 289 -17.43 -4.72 -28.64
C VAL A 289 -15.95 -4.84 -28.27
N GLY A 290 -15.06 -4.31 -29.10
CA GLY A 290 -13.62 -4.32 -28.85
C GLY A 290 -13.24 -3.56 -27.58
N GLU A 291 -13.81 -2.36 -27.38
CA GLU A 291 -13.59 -1.61 -26.15
C GLU A 291 -14.18 -2.33 -24.93
N ALA A 292 -15.40 -2.87 -25.03
CA ALA A 292 -16.02 -3.61 -23.93
C ALA A 292 -15.14 -4.80 -23.50
N ALA A 293 -14.60 -5.56 -24.45
CA ALA A 293 -13.67 -6.66 -24.19
C ALA A 293 -12.37 -6.19 -23.53
N TRP A 294 -11.80 -5.06 -24.00
CA TRP A 294 -10.59 -4.48 -23.39
C TRP A 294 -10.84 -3.99 -21.96
N ARG A 295 -11.99 -3.35 -21.70
CA ARG A 295 -12.35 -2.81 -20.39
C ARG A 295 -12.62 -3.89 -19.36
N LEU A 296 -13.18 -5.03 -19.80
CA LEU A 296 -13.52 -6.18 -18.95
C LEU A 296 -12.49 -7.32 -19.03
N ARG A 297 -11.29 -7.07 -19.56
CA ARG A 297 -10.31 -8.13 -19.87
C ARG A 297 -9.95 -8.99 -18.66
N GLU A 298 -9.82 -8.43 -17.46
CA GLU A 298 -9.51 -9.24 -16.27
C GLU A 298 -10.68 -10.15 -15.89
N SER A 299 -11.92 -9.66 -15.91
CA SER A 299 -13.08 -10.53 -15.64
C SER A 299 -13.33 -11.55 -16.75
N PHE A 300 -13.13 -11.17 -18.02
CA PHE A 300 -13.43 -12.05 -19.15
C PHE A 300 -12.36 -13.12 -19.38
N PHE A 301 -11.07 -12.77 -19.24
CA PHE A 301 -9.97 -13.71 -19.48
C PHE A 301 -9.45 -14.39 -18.21
N HIS A 302 -9.62 -13.79 -17.03
CA HIS A 302 -9.07 -14.32 -15.77
C HIS A 302 -10.15 -14.67 -14.72
N ALA A 303 -11.43 -14.62 -15.09
CA ALA A 303 -12.58 -14.97 -14.23
C ALA A 303 -12.62 -14.23 -12.88
N ALA A 304 -11.97 -13.06 -12.77
CA ALA A 304 -11.94 -12.27 -11.55
C ALA A 304 -13.31 -11.58 -11.31
N PRO A 305 -13.82 -11.60 -10.06
CA PRO A 305 -15.11 -10.99 -9.74
C PRO A 305 -15.09 -9.47 -9.99
N LEU A 306 -16.18 -8.93 -10.56
CA LEU A 306 -16.32 -7.51 -10.93
C LEU A 306 -16.15 -6.52 -9.76
N ALA A 307 -16.26 -6.99 -8.52
CA ALA A 307 -16.04 -6.19 -7.32
C ALA A 307 -14.56 -5.93 -7.02
N GLU A 308 -13.66 -6.79 -7.50
CA GLU A 308 -12.23 -6.77 -7.18
C GLU A 308 -11.36 -6.26 -8.34
N VAL A 309 -11.96 -6.07 -9.52
CA VAL A 309 -11.27 -5.66 -10.75
C VAL A 309 -11.38 -4.15 -10.96
N PRO A 310 -10.30 -3.46 -11.37
CA PRO A 310 -10.36 -2.04 -11.74
C PRO A 310 -11.23 -1.83 -12.99
N LEU A 311 -12.44 -1.29 -12.80
CA LEU A 311 -13.38 -0.97 -13.89
C LEU A 311 -12.83 0.16 -14.78
N ARG A 312 -12.21 -0.17 -15.91
CA ARG A 312 -11.61 0.81 -16.84
C ARG A 312 -12.63 1.81 -17.40
N GLY A 313 -12.15 3.00 -17.76
CA GLY A 313 -12.92 4.02 -18.47
C GLY A 313 -13.05 3.73 -19.96
N ALA A 314 -13.93 4.46 -20.64
CA ALA A 314 -14.11 4.42 -22.09
C ALA A 314 -13.02 5.21 -22.82
N LEU A 315 -12.88 5.00 -24.14
CA LEU A 315 -11.95 5.77 -24.98
C LEU A 315 -12.17 7.28 -24.89
N TYR A 316 -13.44 7.72 -24.83
CA TYR A 316 -13.80 9.13 -24.67
C TYR A 316 -13.88 9.59 -23.20
N GLY A 317 -13.54 8.74 -22.24
CA GLY A 317 -13.52 9.05 -20.81
C GLY A 317 -12.76 10.33 -20.44
N PRO A 318 -11.57 10.60 -21.02
CA PRO A 318 -10.84 11.84 -20.78
C PRO A 318 -11.62 13.11 -21.14
N LEU A 319 -12.46 13.09 -22.17
CA LEU A 319 -13.28 14.25 -22.58
C LEU A 319 -14.36 14.58 -21.55
N LEU A 320 -14.82 13.58 -20.79
CA LEU A 320 -15.82 13.74 -19.74
C LEU A 320 -15.21 14.06 -18.36
N TRP A 321 -13.89 14.13 -18.24
CA TRP A 321 -13.22 14.45 -16.98
C TRP A 321 -13.70 15.76 -16.31
N PRO A 322 -13.97 16.86 -17.05
CA PRO A 322 -14.52 18.08 -16.45
C PRO A 322 -15.89 17.87 -15.81
N LEU A 323 -16.74 17.05 -16.41
CA LEU A 323 -18.05 16.67 -15.85
C LEU A 323 -17.87 15.92 -14.52
N GLY A 324 -16.92 14.98 -14.45
CA GLY A 324 -16.59 14.29 -13.21
C GLY A 324 -16.13 15.24 -12.10
N ARG A 325 -15.30 16.24 -12.44
CA ARG A 325 -14.89 17.28 -11.47
C ARG A 325 -16.04 18.16 -11.01
N LEU A 326 -16.95 18.52 -11.91
CA LEU A 326 -18.14 19.31 -11.57
C LEU A 326 -19.01 18.54 -10.56
N VAL A 327 -19.23 17.25 -10.78
CA VAL A 327 -19.97 16.38 -9.84
C VAL A 327 -19.28 16.37 -8.48
N VAL A 328 -17.97 16.09 -8.42
CA VAL A 328 -17.22 16.10 -7.15
C VAL A 328 -17.27 17.47 -6.46
N GLY A 329 -17.20 18.56 -7.22
CA GLY A 329 -17.29 19.93 -6.70
C GLY A 329 -18.66 20.27 -6.11
N VAL A 330 -19.74 19.78 -6.73
CA VAL A 330 -21.13 20.01 -6.26
C VAL A 330 -21.44 19.20 -4.99
N PHE A 331 -20.96 17.95 -4.91
CA PHE A 331 -21.28 17.06 -3.79
C PHE A 331 -20.25 17.12 -2.65
N GLY A 332 -19.09 17.72 -2.90
CA GLY A 332 -17.98 17.89 -1.96
C GLY A 332 -17.15 16.61 -1.74
N PRO A 333 -15.93 16.72 -1.21
CA PRO A 333 -15.18 15.57 -0.72
C PRO A 333 -15.83 15.04 0.58
N ARG A 334 -16.49 13.89 0.49
CA ARG A 334 -16.95 13.12 1.66
C ARG A 334 -16.05 11.90 1.86
N GLY A 335 -15.64 11.66 3.11
CA GLY A 335 -14.76 10.57 3.51
C GLY A 335 -13.27 10.92 3.49
N ALA A 336 -12.53 10.30 4.40
CA ALA A 336 -11.08 10.28 4.44
C ALA A 336 -10.64 8.82 4.26
N ALA A 337 -9.74 8.59 3.31
CA ALA A 337 -9.13 7.29 3.07
C ALA A 337 -7.61 7.47 3.07
N SER A 338 -6.90 6.63 3.82
CA SER A 338 -5.46 6.50 3.67
C SER A 338 -5.16 5.89 2.29
N THR A 339 -4.44 6.60 1.43
CA THR A 339 -3.99 6.06 0.13
C THR A 339 -2.54 5.64 0.24
N VAL A 340 -2.27 4.34 0.07
CA VAL A 340 -0.90 3.83 -0.11
C VAL A 340 -0.52 4.01 -1.57
N SER A 341 0.55 4.75 -1.86
CA SER A 341 0.94 5.17 -3.21
C SER A 341 1.84 4.18 -3.97
N PHE A 342 2.22 3.05 -3.36
CA PHE A 342 3.21 2.10 -3.91
C PHE A 342 3.05 0.69 -3.31
N ASP A 343 3.38 -0.38 -4.05
CA ASP A 343 2.96 -1.76 -3.77
C ASP A 343 3.78 -2.51 -2.69
N GLY A 344 5.09 -2.27 -2.51
CA GLY A 344 5.91 -2.98 -1.51
C GLY A 344 7.42 -2.91 -1.72
N PHE A 345 8.21 -3.52 -0.84
CA PHE A 345 9.68 -3.52 -0.90
C PHE A 345 10.26 -4.91 -0.61
N TYR A 346 11.48 -5.19 -1.06
CA TYR A 346 12.15 -6.45 -0.76
C TYR A 346 13.01 -6.30 0.51
N ALA A 347 12.82 -7.21 1.46
CA ALA A 347 13.67 -7.38 2.63
C ALA A 347 14.63 -8.56 2.35
N GLY A 348 15.75 -8.28 1.67
CA GLY A 348 16.72 -9.30 1.23
C GLY A 348 16.38 -9.93 -0.13
N ARG A 349 17.12 -10.98 -0.52
CA ARG A 349 17.05 -11.60 -1.87
C ARG A 349 15.73 -12.33 -2.18
N ASP A 350 15.07 -12.89 -1.16
CA ASP A 350 13.95 -13.84 -1.37
C ASP A 350 12.65 -13.46 -0.63
N HIS A 351 12.62 -12.32 0.08
CA HIS A 351 11.46 -11.94 0.88
C HIS A 351 10.90 -10.57 0.49
N TYR A 352 9.71 -10.58 -0.12
CA TYR A 352 8.93 -9.38 -0.40
C TYR A 352 8.07 -9.01 0.81
N ASP A 353 8.19 -7.76 1.28
CA ASP A 353 7.34 -7.16 2.30
C ASP A 353 6.42 -6.11 1.66
N GLU A 354 5.11 -6.35 1.73
CA GLU A 354 4.12 -5.48 1.10
C GLU A 354 4.02 -4.16 1.86
N LYS A 355 4.03 -3.02 1.17
CA LYS A 355 3.99 -1.70 1.83
C LYS A 355 2.68 -1.52 2.58
N LEU A 356 1.59 -2.04 2.01
CA LEU A 356 0.29 -2.09 2.67
C LEU A 356 0.36 -2.79 4.03
N GLU A 357 1.10 -3.90 4.12
CA GLU A 357 1.27 -4.65 5.35
C GLU A 357 2.12 -3.88 6.37
N ARG A 358 3.16 -3.19 5.91
CA ARG A 358 3.91 -2.25 6.76
C ARG A 358 3.01 -1.13 7.30
N GLU A 359 2.22 -0.49 6.46
CA GLU A 359 1.29 0.58 6.87
C GLU A 359 0.23 0.08 7.86
N ARG A 360 -0.24 -1.17 7.74
CA ARG A 360 -1.10 -1.82 8.74
C ARG A 360 -0.41 -1.89 10.11
N ARG A 361 0.90 -2.16 10.17
CA ARG A 361 1.66 -2.23 11.44
C ARG A 361 1.77 -0.89 12.15
N TYR A 362 1.74 0.20 11.39
CA TYR A 362 1.71 1.57 11.94
C TYR A 362 0.29 2.08 12.22
N GLY A 363 -0.76 1.29 11.93
CA GLY A 363 -2.15 1.71 12.09
C GLY A 363 -2.58 2.79 11.09
N SER A 364 -1.84 2.96 9.99
CA SER A 364 -2.12 3.99 8.97
C SER A 364 -3.23 3.58 8.01
N VAL A 365 -3.55 2.27 7.92
CA VAL A 365 -4.53 1.74 6.97
C VAL A 365 -5.92 1.77 7.58
N TYR A 366 -6.66 2.83 7.26
CA TYR A 366 -8.05 2.97 7.68
C TYR A 366 -8.91 3.68 6.63
N ARG A 367 -10.22 3.41 6.71
CA ARG A 367 -11.24 4.04 5.89
C ARG A 367 -12.34 4.61 6.79
N LEU A 368 -12.57 5.91 6.69
CA LEU A 368 -13.68 6.58 7.35
C LEU A 368 -14.76 6.92 6.32
N GLU A 369 -15.89 6.22 6.41
CA GLU A 369 -17.11 6.54 5.66
C GLU A 369 -17.99 7.47 6.50
N GLU A 370 -18.23 8.67 5.99
CA GLU A 370 -19.11 9.65 6.64
C GLU A 370 -20.54 9.51 6.09
N ARG A 371 -21.48 9.06 6.94
CA ARG A 371 -22.93 9.04 6.65
C ARG A 371 -23.64 10.20 7.34
N ASP A 372 -24.91 10.41 7.03
CA ASP A 372 -25.72 11.50 7.62
C ASP A 372 -26.00 11.28 9.12
N ASP A 373 -26.09 10.01 9.54
CA ASP A 373 -26.50 9.56 10.87
C ASP A 373 -25.36 8.96 11.71
N ALA A 374 -24.28 8.50 11.07
CA ALA A 374 -23.12 7.90 11.74
C ALA A 374 -21.82 8.05 10.93
N TYR A 375 -20.68 7.85 11.58
CA TYR A 375 -19.43 7.51 10.91
C TYR A 375 -19.21 6.00 10.98
N ILE A 376 -18.73 5.40 9.88
CA ILE A 376 -18.27 4.02 9.85
C ILE A 376 -16.76 4.04 9.62
N LEU A 377 -16.02 3.66 10.66
CA LEU A 377 -14.57 3.55 10.61
C LEU A 377 -14.19 2.08 10.44
N ARG A 378 -13.37 1.79 9.45
CA ARG A 378 -12.73 0.47 9.26
C ARG A 378 -11.23 0.63 9.39
N VAL A 379 -10.62 -0.10 10.31
CA VAL A 379 -9.16 -0.12 10.51
C VAL A 379 -8.65 -1.54 10.20
N GLU A 380 -7.64 -1.63 9.35
CA GLU A 380 -7.00 -2.92 9.04
C GLU A 380 -5.80 -3.14 9.96
N PHE A 381 -5.84 -4.24 10.69
CA PHE A 381 -4.74 -4.68 11.53
C PHE A 381 -3.76 -5.54 10.72
N PRO A 382 -2.51 -5.65 11.17
CA PRO A 382 -1.51 -6.49 10.51
C PRO A 382 -1.95 -7.95 10.40
N ARG A 383 -1.73 -8.55 9.25
CA ARG A 383 -2.06 -9.93 8.86
C ARG A 383 -0.83 -10.82 8.81
N VAL A 384 0.33 -10.28 8.46
CA VAL A 384 1.55 -11.04 8.15
C VAL A 384 2.74 -10.46 8.91
N LEU A 385 3.52 -11.34 9.54
CA LEU A 385 4.78 -10.96 10.18
C LEU A 385 5.81 -10.52 9.15
N PRO A 386 6.62 -9.48 9.45
CA PRO A 386 7.70 -9.08 8.57
C PRO A 386 8.68 -10.25 8.38
N PRO A 387 9.23 -10.44 7.17
CA PRO A 387 10.29 -11.41 6.97
C PRO A 387 11.51 -11.01 7.82
N SER A 388 11.97 -11.93 8.66
CA SER A 388 13.10 -11.69 9.56
C SER A 388 13.77 -13.02 9.91
N SER A 389 15.09 -13.06 9.81
CA SER A 389 15.89 -14.20 10.27
C SER A 389 15.63 -14.52 11.74
N LEU A 390 15.41 -13.50 12.57
CA LEU A 390 15.06 -13.69 13.99
C LEU A 390 13.68 -14.34 14.14
N ALA A 391 12.72 -14.06 13.26
CA ALA A 391 11.42 -14.72 13.28
C ALA A 391 11.56 -16.22 12.93
N ASP A 392 12.44 -16.54 11.98
CA ASP A 392 12.76 -17.92 11.59
C ASP A 392 13.49 -18.68 12.72
N GLU A 393 14.49 -18.06 13.33
CA GLU A 393 15.21 -18.62 14.50
C GLU A 393 14.29 -18.86 15.68
N LEU A 394 13.37 -17.92 15.94
CA LEU A 394 12.37 -18.07 16.97
C LEU A 394 11.30 -19.09 16.59
N GLY A 395 11.22 -19.56 15.34
CA GLY A 395 10.19 -20.51 14.88
C GLY A 395 8.78 -19.92 14.96
N LEU A 396 8.62 -18.66 14.58
CA LEU A 396 7.33 -17.98 14.55
C LEU A 396 6.55 -18.33 13.26
N PRO A 397 5.22 -18.50 13.32
CA PRO A 397 4.41 -18.63 12.12
C PRO A 397 4.46 -17.33 11.30
N ARG A 398 4.22 -17.40 10.00
CA ARG A 398 4.18 -16.19 9.14
C ARG A 398 2.92 -15.33 9.39
N GLU A 399 1.86 -15.93 9.90
CA GLU A 399 0.62 -15.24 10.27
C GLU A 399 0.81 -14.40 11.53
N MET A 400 0.35 -13.15 11.49
CA MET A 400 0.45 -12.24 12.64
C MET A 400 -0.54 -12.66 13.75
N PRO A 401 -0.13 -12.68 15.04
CA PRO A 401 -1.07 -12.87 16.14
C PRO A 401 -2.11 -11.73 16.23
N ASP A 402 -3.20 -11.97 16.96
CA ASP A 402 -4.17 -10.91 17.22
C ASP A 402 -3.57 -9.87 18.17
N TYR A 403 -3.80 -8.60 17.85
CA TYR A 403 -3.45 -7.49 18.72
C TYR A 403 -4.54 -7.35 19.77
N ASP A 404 -4.16 -6.92 20.96
CA ASP A 404 -5.10 -6.30 21.88
C ASP A 404 -5.35 -4.86 21.43
N TYR A 405 -6.52 -4.30 21.75
CA TYR A 405 -6.84 -2.93 21.35
C TYR A 405 -7.69 -2.19 22.37
N GLU A 406 -7.47 -0.89 22.45
CA GLU A 406 -8.22 0.06 23.26
C GLU A 406 -8.83 1.14 22.36
N LEU A 407 -10.10 1.47 22.60
CA LEU A 407 -10.85 2.46 21.84
C LEU A 407 -11.21 3.64 22.74
N ALA A 408 -10.91 4.85 22.28
CA ALA A 408 -11.21 6.07 23.02
C ALA A 408 -11.80 7.16 22.12
N LEU A 409 -12.73 7.94 22.68
CA LEU A 409 -13.24 9.16 22.05
C LEU A 409 -12.78 10.35 22.90
N ARG A 410 -11.93 11.21 22.34
CA ARG A 410 -11.35 12.38 23.01
C ARG A 410 -11.49 13.61 22.13
N ASP A 411 -12.18 14.64 22.60
CA ASP A 411 -12.24 15.97 21.95
C ASP A 411 -12.55 15.96 20.44
N GLY A 412 -13.53 15.12 20.03
CA GLY A 412 -13.89 14.99 18.62
C GLY A 412 -12.92 14.16 17.79
N THR A 413 -11.91 13.53 18.40
CA THR A 413 -11.01 12.55 17.80
C THR A 413 -11.33 11.16 18.32
N PHE A 414 -11.45 10.19 17.41
CA PHE A 414 -11.55 8.79 17.75
C PHE A 414 -10.16 8.15 17.65
N GLU A 415 -9.72 7.51 18.74
CA GLU A 415 -8.41 6.89 18.84
C GLU A 415 -8.56 5.36 18.93
N VAL A 416 -7.80 4.66 18.08
CA VAL A 416 -7.65 3.20 18.12
C VAL A 416 -6.20 2.92 18.50
N HIS A 417 -5.99 2.35 19.68
CA HIS A 417 -4.68 1.94 20.15
C HIS A 417 -4.58 0.42 20.05
N GLY A 418 -3.62 -0.10 19.29
CA GLY A 418 -3.38 -1.54 19.14
C GLY A 418 -2.04 -1.94 19.76
N ARG A 419 -1.98 -3.07 20.47
CA ARG A 419 -0.76 -3.61 21.10
C ARG A 419 -0.58 -5.10 20.83
N VAL A 420 0.64 -5.51 20.50
CA VAL A 420 1.01 -6.93 20.38
C VAL A 420 1.07 -7.58 21.78
N THR A 421 0.32 -8.66 21.97
CA THR A 421 0.31 -9.41 23.25
C THR A 421 1.31 -10.56 23.30
N ASP A 422 1.58 -11.21 22.16
CA ASP A 422 2.45 -12.38 22.10
C ASP A 422 3.90 -12.02 22.51
N PRO A 423 4.43 -12.57 23.61
CA PRO A 423 5.78 -12.25 24.08
C PRO A 423 6.90 -12.59 23.09
N ARG A 424 6.72 -13.62 22.25
CA ARG A 424 7.72 -14.01 21.24
C ARG A 424 7.75 -13.02 20.09
N VAL A 425 6.59 -12.51 19.68
CA VAL A 425 6.50 -11.45 18.67
C VAL A 425 6.98 -10.11 19.22
N ARG A 426 6.77 -9.82 20.51
CA ARG A 426 7.33 -8.61 21.13
C ARG A 426 8.86 -8.56 21.12
N LYS A 427 9.54 -9.72 21.20
CA LYS A 427 11.00 -9.77 21.01
C LYS A 427 11.41 -9.31 19.61
N LEU A 428 10.62 -9.66 18.60
CA LEU A 428 10.85 -9.22 17.21
C LEU A 428 10.66 -7.71 17.08
N THR A 429 9.59 -7.15 17.67
CA THR A 429 9.31 -5.70 17.65
C THR A 429 10.37 -4.87 18.37
N ALA A 430 11.10 -5.46 19.32
CA ALA A 430 12.18 -4.78 20.04
C ALA A 430 13.45 -4.61 19.18
N VAL A 431 13.62 -5.43 18.15
CA VAL A 431 14.81 -5.46 17.28
C VAL A 431 14.54 -4.82 15.93
N ALA A 432 13.30 -4.93 15.41
CA ALA A 432 12.93 -4.43 14.10
C ALA A 432 12.26 -3.03 14.19
N PRO A 433 12.96 -1.93 13.86
CA PRO A 433 12.39 -0.58 13.92
C PRO A 433 11.21 -0.37 12.94
N ALA A 434 11.14 -1.17 11.89
CA ALA A 434 10.04 -1.19 10.92
C ALA A 434 8.76 -1.92 11.44
N PHE A 435 8.81 -2.48 12.65
CA PHE A 435 7.71 -3.25 13.24
C PHE A 435 7.45 -2.81 14.69
N PRO A 436 6.61 -1.77 14.88
CA PRO A 436 6.34 -1.26 16.21
C PRO A 436 5.49 -2.25 17.03
N SER A 437 5.75 -2.29 18.34
CA SER A 437 5.00 -3.15 19.27
C SER A 437 3.57 -2.67 19.55
N GLU A 438 3.31 -1.41 19.27
CA GLU A 438 2.02 -0.75 19.42
C GLU A 438 1.83 0.33 18.34
N PHE A 439 0.58 0.62 18.00
CA PHE A 439 0.23 1.70 17.09
C PHE A 439 -0.96 2.48 17.61
N THR A 440 -1.12 3.73 17.15
CA THR A 440 -2.27 4.56 17.48
C THR A 440 -2.81 5.23 16.23
N THR A 441 -4.01 4.82 15.81
CA THR A 441 -4.74 5.48 14.72
C THR A 441 -5.59 6.60 15.32
N ARG A 442 -5.38 7.84 14.88
CA ARG A 442 -6.18 8.99 15.29
C ARG A 442 -7.04 9.48 14.13
N VAL A 443 -8.35 9.52 14.34
CA VAL A 443 -9.32 9.92 13.32
C VAL A 443 -10.11 11.12 13.82
N ALA A 444 -9.88 12.28 13.22
CA ALA A 444 -10.64 13.49 13.52
C ALA A 444 -12.07 13.38 12.96
N LEU A 445 -13.07 13.56 13.81
CA LEU A 445 -14.49 13.56 13.46
C LEU A 445 -14.97 15.00 13.31
N ARG A 446 -15.70 15.27 12.23
CA ARG A 446 -16.23 16.62 11.93
C ARG A 446 -17.41 17.01 12.82
N GLN A 447 -18.16 16.03 13.30
CA GLN A 447 -19.34 16.22 14.15
C GLN A 447 -19.20 15.41 15.43
N PRO A 448 -19.76 15.90 16.55
CA PRO A 448 -19.78 15.13 17.79
C PRO A 448 -20.58 13.83 17.61
N VAL A 449 -20.16 12.79 18.31
CA VAL A 449 -20.80 11.47 18.28
C VAL A 449 -21.28 11.08 19.68
N LYS A 450 -22.38 10.33 19.77
CA LYS A 450 -22.99 9.96 21.07
C LYS A 450 -22.26 8.81 21.78
N GLY A 451 -21.49 8.03 21.03
CA GLY A 451 -20.79 6.85 21.50
C GLY A 451 -20.25 6.03 20.33
N PHE A 452 -19.85 4.79 20.59
CA PHE A 452 -19.37 3.89 19.56
C PHE A 452 -19.81 2.45 19.82
N ARG A 453 -19.88 1.68 18.74
CA ARG A 453 -20.09 0.23 18.74
C ARG A 453 -19.06 -0.39 17.81
N HIS A 454 -18.47 -1.53 18.16
CA HIS A 454 -17.40 -2.11 17.36
C HIS A 454 -17.49 -3.64 17.23
N ARG A 455 -16.82 -4.15 16.20
CA ARG A 455 -16.61 -5.57 15.89
C ARG A 455 -15.19 -5.76 15.38
N TYR A 456 -14.50 -6.81 15.83
CA TYR A 456 -13.19 -7.21 15.29
C TYR A 456 -13.27 -8.60 14.67
N ARG A 457 -13.04 -8.69 13.36
CA ARG A 457 -13.07 -9.98 12.66
C ARG A 457 -12.04 -10.01 11.55
N ASP A 458 -11.32 -11.12 11.41
CA ASP A 458 -10.37 -11.35 10.32
C ASP A 458 -9.37 -10.20 10.14
N LYS A 459 -8.82 -9.71 11.26
CA LYS A 459 -7.89 -8.55 11.34
C LYS A 459 -8.49 -7.22 10.87
N MET A 460 -9.81 -7.09 10.88
CA MET A 460 -10.51 -5.85 10.55
C MET A 460 -11.33 -5.38 11.75
N LEU A 461 -11.00 -4.20 12.25
CA LEU A 461 -11.80 -3.50 13.26
C LEU A 461 -12.81 -2.61 12.54
N GLU A 462 -14.09 -2.89 12.74
CA GLU A 462 -15.19 -2.07 12.26
C GLU A 462 -15.84 -1.35 13.43
N VAL A 463 -15.90 -0.02 13.36
CA VAL A 463 -16.48 0.84 14.40
C VAL A 463 -17.57 1.72 13.80
N ILE A 464 -18.74 1.69 14.42
CA ILE A 464 -19.86 2.57 14.13
C ILE A 464 -19.91 3.65 15.20
N LEU A 465 -19.92 4.90 14.76
CA LEU A 465 -19.90 6.11 15.58
C LEU A 465 -21.16 6.96 15.27
N PRO A 466 -22.28 6.76 15.97
CA PRO A 466 -23.52 7.51 15.71
C PRO A 466 -23.35 9.00 15.98
N LYS A 467 -23.68 9.84 15.00
CA LYS A 467 -23.61 11.29 15.11
C LYS A 467 -24.60 11.80 16.16
N ALA A 468 -24.17 12.76 16.96
CA ALA A 468 -25.08 13.48 17.83
C ALA A 468 -25.95 14.38 16.96
N THR A 469 -27.27 14.11 16.92
CA THR A 469 -28.22 15.03 16.30
C THR A 469 -28.05 16.40 16.93
N ALA A 470 -27.77 17.43 16.12
CA ALA A 470 -27.93 18.82 16.54
C ALA A 470 -29.38 18.99 17.00
N ALA A 471 -29.56 19.36 18.27
CA ALA A 471 -30.85 19.69 18.85
C ALA A 471 -31.43 20.94 18.19
#